data_AF-A0A259CJJ9-F1
#
_entry.id   AF-A0A259CJJ9-F1
#
_cell.length_a   1.000
_cell.length_b   1.000
_cell.length_c   1.000
_cell.angle_alpha   90.00
_cell.angle_beta   90.00
_cell.angle_gamma   90.00
#
_symmetry.space_group_name_H-M   'P 1'
#
loop_
_entity.id
_entity.type
_entity.pdbx_description
1 polymer ?
#
loop_
_entity_poly.entity_id
_entity_poly.type
_entity_poly.pdbx_seq_one_letter_code
_entity_poly.pdbx_strand_id
1 'polypeptide(L)'
;MDLEIFKRDIKTRYKALSSSSMERKLDTIVSAVHDEWSLQPNALSLAELKALSAALLEEETAELQDSLEDLMAQKERIERQISRKRDDLQHLKYTLFNALEKHMGDDSAQLEKLHQIKLQSIDLLDLLEEMIESAIITTLEKATDVEETLHEIIKEITFETLNANVLNAVRIRRILSSILQSALNVAQASPNQANTILRGAMLGIRSALHKSIEKFRQYLLYVPEEVKALYREEYQLIEDELAQIHTLFEQVVQSLSKHNSPDMIEKLTRIGTEIRFDTEELAILSQETVELLRSRLSRLKQGMNDRKNQLLNSSSAQEAKAMGARAWSVAKAALKGTKEVMDKK
;
A
#
# COMPACT_ATOMS: atom_id res chain seq x y z
N MET A 1 31.59 -2.86 39.32
CA MET A 1 31.29 -4.10 38.60
C MET A 1 31.44 -3.82 37.11
N ASP A 2 32.09 -4.70 36.37
CA ASP A 2 32.13 -4.59 34.90
C ASP A 2 30.82 -5.16 34.33
N LEU A 3 29.97 -4.26 33.82
CA LEU A 3 28.63 -4.61 33.33
C LEU A 3 28.67 -5.43 32.04
N GLU A 4 29.74 -5.34 31.25
CA GLU A 4 29.88 -6.11 30.00
C GLU A 4 30.27 -7.56 30.31
N ILE A 5 31.18 -7.78 31.27
CA ILE A 5 31.53 -9.13 31.74
C ILE A 5 30.31 -9.78 32.38
N PHE A 6 29.58 -9.03 33.22
CA PHE A 6 28.33 -9.49 33.80
C PHE A 6 27.29 -9.89 32.75
N LYS A 7 27.03 -9.02 31.76
CA LYS A 7 26.09 -9.31 30.65
C LYS A 7 26.49 -10.58 29.90
N ARG A 8 27.78 -10.75 29.58
CA ARG A 8 28.30 -11.91 28.85
C ARG A 8 28.13 -13.22 29.63
N ASP A 9 28.39 -13.19 30.94
CA ASP A 9 28.33 -14.38 31.78
C ASP A 9 26.89 -14.84 31.99
N ILE A 10 25.95 -13.90 32.14
CA ILE A 10 24.51 -14.19 32.15
C ILE A 10 24.07 -14.87 30.84
N LYS A 11 24.46 -14.33 29.69
CA LYS A 11 24.13 -14.92 28.38
C LYS A 11 24.65 -16.34 28.24
N THR A 12 25.91 -16.56 28.62
CA THR A 12 26.56 -17.88 28.51
C THR A 12 25.82 -18.93 29.35
N ARG A 13 25.39 -18.56 30.56
CA ARG A 13 24.61 -19.44 31.43
C ARG A 13 23.20 -19.67 30.91
N TYR A 14 22.55 -18.63 30.40
CA TYR A 14 21.21 -18.75 29.81
C TYR A 14 21.19 -19.75 28.65
N LYS A 15 22.18 -19.67 27.75
CA LYS A 15 22.37 -20.62 26.63
C LYS A 15 22.60 -22.05 27.10
N ALA A 16 23.38 -22.25 28.17
CA ALA A 16 23.65 -23.58 28.72
C ALA A 16 22.39 -24.28 29.27
N LEU A 17 21.33 -23.51 29.57
CA LEU A 17 20.09 -24.01 30.14
C LEU A 17 18.97 -24.19 29.09
N SER A 18 19.32 -24.23 27.80
CA SER A 18 18.40 -24.17 26.64
C SER A 18 17.17 -25.09 26.73
N SER A 19 17.26 -26.27 27.36
CA SER A 19 16.17 -27.25 27.52
C SER A 19 15.26 -27.06 28.74
N SER A 20 15.48 -26.02 29.56
CA SER A 20 14.73 -25.78 30.80
C SER A 20 13.60 -24.77 30.61
N SER A 21 12.53 -24.86 31.42
CA SER A 21 11.48 -23.83 31.43
C SER A 21 12.07 -22.47 31.81
N MET A 22 11.48 -21.39 31.29
CA MET A 22 11.91 -20.01 31.57
C MET A 22 12.04 -19.74 33.07
N GLU A 23 11.09 -20.21 33.88
CA GLU A 23 11.13 -20.08 35.34
C GLU A 23 12.38 -20.73 35.95
N ARG A 24 12.74 -21.94 35.52
CA ARG A 24 13.96 -22.63 36.01
C ARG A 24 15.23 -21.95 35.54
N LYS A 25 15.25 -21.41 34.32
CA LYS A 25 16.38 -20.63 33.80
C LYS A 25 16.59 -19.37 34.65
N LEU A 26 15.50 -18.67 34.95
CA LEU A 26 15.51 -17.46 35.78
C LEU A 26 15.95 -17.77 37.22
N ASP A 27 15.41 -18.82 37.85
CA ASP A 27 15.81 -19.21 39.21
C ASP A 27 17.31 -19.53 39.28
N THR A 28 17.83 -20.28 38.30
CA THR A 28 19.26 -20.63 38.23
C THR A 28 20.14 -19.39 38.05
N ILE A 29 19.68 -18.42 37.26
CA ILE A 29 20.42 -17.17 37.04
C ILE A 29 20.35 -16.25 38.25
N VAL A 30 19.19 -16.16 38.91
CA VAL A 30 19.02 -15.39 40.14
C VAL A 30 19.93 -15.94 41.25
N SER A 31 20.03 -17.26 41.37
CA SER A 31 21.00 -17.90 42.26
C SER A 31 22.45 -17.60 41.86
N ALA A 32 22.81 -17.69 40.57
CA ALA A 32 24.17 -17.38 40.12
C ALA A 32 24.56 -15.90 40.32
N VAL A 33 23.61 -14.97 40.15
CA VAL A 33 23.78 -13.55 40.45
C VAL A 33 24.05 -13.33 41.95
N HIS A 34 23.41 -14.13 42.80
CA HIS A 34 23.62 -14.08 44.24
C HIS A 34 24.98 -14.66 44.66
N ASP A 35 25.30 -15.85 44.16
CA ASP A 35 26.44 -16.63 44.64
C ASP A 35 27.79 -16.16 44.05
N GLU A 36 27.82 -15.76 42.78
CA GLU A 36 29.07 -15.43 42.08
C GLU A 36 29.36 -13.94 42.05
N TRP A 37 28.31 -13.11 41.98
CA TRP A 37 28.44 -11.66 41.91
C TRP A 37 28.19 -10.99 43.27
N SER A 38 27.82 -11.77 44.31
CA SER A 38 27.48 -11.28 45.65
C SER A 38 26.38 -10.20 45.64
N LEU A 39 25.55 -10.19 44.59
CA LEU A 39 24.47 -9.23 44.46
C LEU A 39 23.23 -9.76 45.16
N GLN A 40 22.52 -8.92 45.90
CA GLN A 40 21.20 -9.30 46.38
C GLN A 40 20.19 -9.13 45.25
N PRO A 41 19.48 -10.19 44.82
CA PRO A 41 18.49 -10.08 43.75
C PRO A 41 17.41 -9.03 44.02
N ASN A 42 17.11 -8.81 45.31
CA ASN A 42 16.12 -7.85 45.78
C ASN A 42 16.65 -6.41 45.92
N ALA A 43 17.93 -6.15 45.61
CA ALA A 43 18.58 -4.85 45.76
C ALA A 43 19.54 -4.52 44.60
N LEU A 44 19.25 -5.00 43.39
CA LEU A 44 20.00 -4.62 42.19
C LEU A 44 19.83 -3.14 41.86
N SER A 45 20.91 -2.46 41.49
CA SER A 45 20.83 -1.10 40.96
C SER A 45 20.15 -1.07 39.58
N LEU A 46 19.68 0.11 39.17
CA LEU A 46 19.03 0.29 37.87
C LEU A 46 19.95 -0.09 36.68
N ALA A 47 21.26 0.13 36.79
CA ALA A 47 22.22 -0.24 35.76
C ALA A 47 22.40 -1.77 35.65
N GLU A 48 22.47 -2.45 36.80
CA GLU A 48 22.61 -3.91 36.87
C GLU A 48 21.34 -4.63 36.41
N LEU A 49 20.16 -4.11 36.81
CA LEU A 49 18.87 -4.65 36.39
C LEU A 49 18.63 -4.45 34.89
N LYS A 50 19.12 -3.35 34.31
CA LYS A 50 19.12 -3.14 32.85
C LYS A 50 20.05 -4.11 32.13
N ALA A 51 21.26 -4.33 32.64
CA ALA A 51 22.20 -5.26 32.03
C ALA A 51 21.68 -6.72 32.08
N LEU A 52 21.12 -7.12 33.23
CA LEU A 52 20.50 -8.43 33.42
C LEU A 52 19.29 -8.62 32.51
N SER A 53 18.34 -7.67 32.52
CA SER A 53 17.13 -7.79 31.70
C SER A 53 17.43 -7.74 30.20
N ALA A 54 18.39 -6.93 29.76
CA ALA A 54 18.85 -6.92 28.37
C ALA A 54 19.50 -8.24 27.96
N ALA A 55 20.36 -8.83 28.79
CA ALA A 55 20.97 -10.13 28.51
C ALA A 55 19.91 -11.24 28.36
N LEU A 56 18.95 -11.29 29.28
CA LEU A 56 17.88 -12.30 29.25
C LEU A 56 16.94 -12.12 28.07
N LEU A 57 16.54 -10.87 27.78
CA LEU A 57 15.68 -10.58 26.64
C LEU A 57 16.37 -10.93 25.32
N GLU A 58 17.63 -10.53 25.13
CA GLU A 58 18.37 -10.82 23.90
C GLU A 58 18.45 -12.32 23.63
N GLU A 59 18.68 -13.15 24.66
CA GLU A 59 18.77 -14.60 24.49
C GLU A 59 17.42 -15.29 24.33
N GLU A 60 16.40 -14.88 25.09
CA GLU A 60 15.07 -15.48 24.97
C GLU A 60 14.38 -15.12 23.66
N THR A 61 14.68 -13.94 23.09
CA THR A 61 14.11 -13.53 21.80
C THR A 61 14.96 -13.91 20.60
N ALA A 62 16.19 -14.41 20.79
CA ALA A 62 17.13 -14.68 19.70
C ALA A 62 16.55 -15.62 18.64
N GLU A 63 16.01 -16.78 19.04
CA GLU A 63 15.41 -17.75 18.12
C GLU A 63 14.21 -17.15 17.35
N LEU A 64 13.43 -16.29 18.01
CA LEU A 64 12.28 -15.64 17.39
C LEU A 64 12.71 -14.53 16.42
N GLN A 65 13.80 -13.81 16.72
CA GLN A 65 14.41 -12.82 15.83
C GLN A 65 15.02 -13.48 14.60
N ASP A 66 15.79 -14.55 14.77
CA ASP A 66 16.37 -15.33 13.67
C ASP A 66 15.25 -15.89 12.77
N SER A 67 14.20 -16.47 13.37
CA SER A 67 13.02 -16.96 12.64
C SER A 67 12.29 -15.84 11.88
N LEU A 68 12.17 -14.65 12.48
CA LEU A 68 11.58 -13.48 11.81
C LEU A 68 12.43 -13.03 10.61
N GLU A 69 13.76 -12.98 10.75
CA GLU A 69 14.67 -12.61 9.67
C GLU A 69 14.62 -13.64 8.53
N ASP A 70 14.58 -14.94 8.85
CA ASP A 70 14.37 -16.01 7.88
C ASP A 70 13.02 -15.87 7.15
N LEU A 71 11.94 -15.56 7.87
CA LEU A 71 10.63 -15.32 7.28
C LEU A 71 10.62 -14.08 6.38
N MET A 72 11.33 -13.01 6.76
CA MET A 72 11.51 -11.83 5.92
C MET A 72 12.28 -12.15 4.63
N ALA A 73 13.37 -12.89 4.73
CA ALA A 73 14.14 -13.34 3.56
C ALA A 73 13.31 -14.24 2.64
N GLN A 74 12.50 -15.14 3.21
CA GLN A 74 11.55 -15.97 2.46
C GLN A 74 10.49 -15.11 1.77
N LYS A 75 9.92 -14.11 2.46
CA LYS A 75 8.96 -13.17 1.89
C LYS A 75 9.55 -12.47 0.66
N GLU A 76 10.74 -11.88 0.76
CA GLU A 76 11.39 -11.21 -0.37
C GLU A 76 11.63 -12.16 -1.54
N ARG A 77 12.05 -13.41 -1.26
CA ARG A 77 12.27 -14.43 -2.29
C ARG A 77 10.97 -14.77 -3.02
N ILE A 78 9.87 -14.94 -2.29
CA ILE A 78 8.55 -15.21 -2.85
C ILE A 78 8.09 -14.02 -3.69
N GLU A 79 8.25 -12.78 -3.21
CA GLU A 79 7.90 -11.57 -3.96
C GLU A 79 8.65 -11.49 -5.30
N ARG A 80 9.96 -11.80 -5.31
CA ARG A 80 10.75 -11.87 -6.56
C ARG A 80 10.25 -12.98 -7.50
N GLN A 81 9.85 -14.13 -6.96
CA GLN A 81 9.29 -15.24 -7.77
C GLN A 81 7.92 -14.87 -8.36
N ILE A 82 7.05 -14.23 -7.57
CA ILE A 82 5.76 -13.72 -8.04
C ILE A 82 5.96 -12.73 -9.18
N SER A 83 6.89 -11.78 -9.03
CA SER A 83 7.22 -10.80 -10.07
C SER A 83 7.63 -11.48 -11.38
N ARG A 84 8.60 -12.40 -11.34
CA ARG A 84 9.02 -13.17 -12.53
C ARG A 84 7.89 -13.96 -13.16
N LYS A 85 7.04 -14.59 -12.34
CA LYS A 85 5.89 -15.37 -12.86
C LYS A 85 4.82 -14.48 -13.48
N ARG A 86 4.68 -13.24 -13.01
CA ARG A 86 3.80 -12.24 -13.63
C ARG A 86 4.32 -11.88 -15.04
N ASP A 87 5.62 -11.68 -15.18
CA ASP A 87 6.26 -11.40 -16.47
C ASP A 87 6.11 -12.59 -17.43
N ASP A 88 6.41 -13.81 -16.97
CA ASP A 88 6.19 -15.05 -17.73
C ASP A 88 4.74 -15.17 -18.23
N LEU A 89 3.77 -14.91 -17.33
CA LEU A 89 2.34 -14.98 -17.65
C LEU A 89 1.97 -13.94 -18.71
N GLN A 90 2.50 -12.74 -18.59
CA GLN A 90 2.27 -11.65 -19.52
C GLN A 90 2.81 -12.00 -20.93
N HIS A 91 4.05 -12.49 -21.01
CA HIS A 91 4.64 -12.97 -22.26
C HIS A 91 3.83 -14.10 -22.90
N LEU A 92 3.34 -15.05 -22.10
CA LEU A 92 2.49 -16.13 -22.59
C LEU A 92 1.18 -15.61 -23.18
N LYS A 93 0.53 -14.65 -22.50
CA LYS A 93 -0.68 -13.99 -23.01
C LYS A 93 -0.43 -13.34 -24.36
N TYR A 94 0.65 -12.54 -24.50
CA TYR A 94 1.01 -11.94 -25.80
C TYR A 94 1.23 -12.97 -26.89
N THR A 95 1.99 -14.03 -26.58
CA THR A 95 2.27 -15.10 -27.53
C THR A 95 0.99 -15.79 -28.00
N LEU A 96 0.05 -16.02 -27.07
CA LEU A 96 -1.25 -16.60 -27.39
C LEU A 96 -2.08 -15.68 -28.28
N PHE A 97 -2.22 -14.39 -27.93
CA PHE A 97 -3.00 -13.45 -28.74
C PHE A 97 -2.41 -13.26 -30.14
N ASN A 98 -1.08 -13.17 -30.27
CA ASN A 98 -0.43 -13.05 -31.57
C ASN A 98 -0.63 -14.33 -32.42
N ALA A 99 -0.65 -15.50 -31.79
CA ALA A 99 -0.96 -16.75 -32.48
C ALA A 99 -2.43 -16.82 -32.94
N LEU A 100 -3.36 -16.31 -32.12
CA LEU A 100 -4.78 -16.19 -32.47
C LEU A 100 -4.98 -15.20 -33.62
N GLU A 101 -4.39 -14.01 -33.55
CA GLU A 101 -4.43 -13.00 -34.63
C GLU A 101 -3.95 -13.62 -35.96
N LYS A 102 -2.81 -14.33 -35.94
CA LYS A 102 -2.28 -15.00 -37.13
C LYS A 102 -3.21 -16.08 -37.69
N HIS A 103 -3.94 -16.79 -36.83
CA HIS A 103 -4.87 -17.84 -37.26
C HIS A 103 -6.19 -17.28 -37.78
N MET A 104 -6.58 -16.08 -37.36
CA MET A 104 -7.84 -15.43 -37.74
C MET A 104 -7.76 -14.69 -39.09
N GLY A 105 -6.54 -14.44 -39.61
CA GLY A 105 -6.35 -13.79 -40.91
C GLY A 105 -6.90 -12.36 -40.92
N ASP A 106 -7.40 -11.88 -42.06
CA ASP A 106 -7.88 -10.49 -42.24
C ASP A 106 -9.37 -10.28 -41.91
N ASP A 107 -10.01 -11.18 -41.14
CA ASP A 107 -11.41 -10.98 -40.74
C ASP A 107 -11.53 -9.84 -39.71
N SER A 108 -11.78 -8.62 -40.21
CA SER A 108 -11.70 -7.39 -39.41
C SER A 108 -12.66 -7.40 -38.21
N ALA A 109 -13.85 -8.00 -38.34
CA ALA A 109 -14.85 -8.01 -37.27
C ALA A 109 -14.49 -8.97 -36.13
N GLN A 110 -13.79 -10.07 -36.44
CA GLN A 110 -13.33 -10.99 -35.40
C GLN A 110 -12.01 -10.53 -34.77
N LEU A 111 -11.14 -9.90 -35.55
CA LEU A 111 -9.92 -9.23 -35.07
C LEU A 111 -10.26 -8.11 -34.07
N GLU A 112 -11.26 -7.26 -34.35
CA GLU A 112 -11.70 -6.22 -33.42
C GLU A 112 -12.12 -6.81 -32.06
N LYS A 113 -12.91 -7.90 -32.08
CA LYS A 113 -13.31 -8.59 -30.85
C LYS A 113 -12.12 -9.20 -30.12
N LEU A 114 -11.18 -9.81 -30.86
CA LEU A 114 -9.98 -10.37 -30.28
C LEU A 114 -9.12 -9.29 -29.63
N HIS A 115 -8.96 -8.14 -30.29
CA HIS A 115 -8.22 -6.99 -29.75
C HIS A 115 -8.91 -6.43 -28.50
N GLN A 116 -10.24 -6.38 -28.46
CA GLN A 116 -10.98 -5.99 -27.26
C GLN A 116 -10.72 -6.97 -26.09
N ILE A 117 -10.73 -8.28 -26.36
CA ILE A 117 -10.42 -9.28 -25.34
C ILE A 117 -8.95 -9.17 -24.90
N LYS A 118 -8.03 -8.92 -25.84
CA LYS A 118 -6.60 -8.70 -25.59
C LYS A 118 -6.40 -7.52 -24.65
N LEU A 119 -7.07 -6.39 -24.92
CA LEU A 119 -7.02 -5.19 -24.10
C LEU A 119 -7.45 -5.46 -22.64
N GLN A 120 -8.50 -6.26 -22.45
CA GLN A 120 -9.00 -6.63 -21.12
C GLN A 120 -8.12 -7.66 -20.39
N SER A 121 -7.31 -8.41 -21.12
CA SER A 121 -6.61 -9.61 -20.59
C SER A 121 -5.15 -9.36 -20.26
N ILE A 122 -4.53 -8.33 -20.84
CA ILE A 122 -3.10 -8.05 -20.78
C ILE A 122 -2.83 -6.88 -19.82
N ASP A 123 -1.71 -6.92 -19.08
CA ASP A 123 -1.24 -5.72 -18.36
C ASP A 123 -0.80 -4.66 -19.37
N LEU A 124 -1.71 -3.73 -19.67
CA LEU A 124 -1.53 -2.72 -20.70
C LEU A 124 -0.44 -1.70 -20.39
N LEU A 125 0.01 -1.63 -19.14
CA LEU A 125 0.96 -0.63 -18.68
C LEU A 125 2.27 -0.65 -19.47
N ASP A 126 2.71 -1.83 -19.90
CA ASP A 126 4.00 -2.00 -20.59
C ASP A 126 3.94 -1.64 -22.08
N LEU A 127 2.73 -1.54 -22.67
CA LEU A 127 2.52 -1.09 -24.05
C LEU A 127 1.74 0.23 -24.13
N LEU A 128 1.52 0.87 -22.97
CA LEU A 128 0.62 2.01 -22.87
C LEU A 128 1.07 3.16 -23.76
N GLU A 129 2.38 3.41 -23.79
CA GLU A 129 2.96 4.50 -24.57
C GLU A 129 2.79 4.25 -26.07
N GLU A 130 3.14 3.06 -26.59
CA GLU A 130 2.96 2.76 -28.02
C GLU A 130 1.48 2.74 -28.44
N MET A 131 0.59 2.24 -27.57
CA MET A 131 -0.84 2.23 -27.84
C MET A 131 -1.43 3.64 -27.93
N ILE A 132 -1.04 4.53 -27.02
CA ILE A 132 -1.52 5.93 -27.03
C ILE A 132 -0.95 6.66 -28.24
N GLU A 133 0.34 6.51 -28.55
CA GLU A 133 0.94 7.15 -29.74
C GLU A 133 0.25 6.66 -31.03
N SER A 134 0.10 5.35 -31.18
CA SER A 134 -0.56 4.76 -32.36
C SER A 134 -2.03 5.19 -32.47
N ALA A 135 -2.75 5.25 -31.35
CA ALA A 135 -4.13 5.71 -31.32
C ALA A 135 -4.24 7.18 -31.74
N ILE A 136 -3.34 8.05 -31.24
CA ILE A 136 -3.34 9.46 -31.60
C ILE A 136 -3.04 9.64 -33.08
N ILE A 137 -1.98 9.00 -33.60
CA ILE A 137 -1.60 9.09 -35.01
C ILE A 137 -2.74 8.60 -35.90
N THR A 138 -3.32 7.44 -35.60
CA THR A 138 -4.43 6.88 -36.39
C THR A 138 -5.65 7.80 -36.38
N THR A 139 -5.93 8.44 -35.25
CA THR A 139 -7.05 9.39 -35.13
C THR A 139 -6.80 10.64 -35.95
N LEU A 140 -5.58 11.18 -35.94
CA LEU A 140 -5.20 12.33 -36.77
C LEU A 140 -5.29 12.02 -38.27
N GLU A 141 -5.02 10.76 -38.66
CA GLU A 141 -5.08 10.34 -40.06
C GLU A 141 -6.51 10.08 -40.57
N LYS A 142 -7.39 9.55 -39.70
CA LYS A 142 -8.67 8.96 -40.12
C LYS A 142 -9.92 9.67 -39.60
N ALA A 143 -9.84 10.36 -38.47
CA ALA A 143 -11.03 10.90 -37.81
C ALA A 143 -11.42 12.27 -38.38
N THR A 144 -12.73 12.50 -38.49
CA THR A 144 -13.29 13.81 -38.82
C THR A 144 -13.37 14.73 -37.59
N ASP A 145 -13.68 14.15 -36.43
CA ASP A 145 -13.66 14.82 -35.13
C ASP A 145 -12.54 14.23 -34.28
N VAL A 146 -11.35 14.83 -34.40
CA VAL A 146 -10.14 14.34 -33.73
C VAL A 146 -10.29 14.44 -32.22
N GLU A 147 -10.85 15.52 -31.68
CA GLU A 147 -10.88 15.73 -30.23
C GLU A 147 -11.78 14.71 -29.53
N GLU A 148 -13.01 14.55 -30.02
CA GLU A 148 -14.00 13.62 -29.45
C GLU A 148 -13.54 12.17 -29.62
N THR A 149 -12.97 11.84 -30.78
CA THR A 149 -12.45 10.48 -31.03
C THR A 149 -11.27 10.17 -30.10
N LEU A 150 -10.36 11.13 -29.90
CA LEU A 150 -9.26 10.98 -28.94
C LEU A 150 -9.76 10.86 -27.50
N HIS A 151 -10.75 11.66 -27.11
CA HIS A 151 -11.39 11.56 -25.81
C HIS A 151 -11.88 10.13 -25.57
N GLU A 152 -12.72 9.60 -26.46
CA GLU A 152 -13.32 8.27 -26.29
C GLU A 152 -12.28 7.14 -26.29
N ILE A 153 -11.29 7.17 -27.19
CA ILE A 153 -10.24 6.15 -27.25
C ILE A 153 -9.35 6.20 -26.01
N ILE A 154 -8.87 7.38 -25.62
CA ILE A 154 -8.00 7.54 -24.45
C ILE A 154 -8.76 7.19 -23.18
N LYS A 155 -10.07 7.52 -23.10
CA LYS A 155 -10.93 7.09 -22.00
C LYS A 155 -10.94 5.57 -21.85
N GLU A 156 -11.16 4.83 -22.93
CA GLU A 156 -11.26 3.38 -22.86
C GLU A 156 -9.89 2.73 -22.53
N ILE A 157 -8.80 3.17 -23.18
CA ILE A 157 -7.44 2.68 -22.88
C ILE A 157 -7.10 2.95 -21.41
N THR A 158 -7.37 4.16 -20.92
CA THR A 158 -7.08 4.54 -19.53
C THR A 158 -7.90 3.68 -18.56
N PHE A 159 -9.20 3.51 -18.82
CA PHE A 159 -10.11 2.75 -17.96
C PHE A 159 -9.69 1.28 -17.85
N GLU A 160 -9.35 0.64 -18.97
CA GLU A 160 -8.88 -0.75 -18.97
C GLU A 160 -7.51 -0.88 -18.30
N THR A 161 -6.60 0.07 -18.51
CA THR A 161 -5.25 0.06 -17.91
C THR A 161 -5.27 0.27 -16.38
N LEU A 162 -6.22 1.07 -15.89
CA LEU A 162 -6.39 1.32 -14.45
C LEU A 162 -6.79 0.05 -13.70
N ASN A 163 -7.48 -0.89 -14.34
CA ASN A 163 -8.01 -2.13 -13.77
C ASN A 163 -8.84 -1.87 -12.49
N ALA A 164 -10.15 -1.70 -12.67
CA ALA A 164 -11.12 -1.13 -11.71
C ALA A 164 -11.20 -1.74 -10.29
N ASN A 165 -10.45 -2.79 -9.98
CA ASN A 165 -10.50 -3.47 -8.68
C ASN A 165 -9.43 -2.98 -7.68
N VAL A 166 -8.40 -2.26 -8.13
CA VAL A 166 -7.33 -1.75 -7.24
C VAL A 166 -6.96 -0.31 -7.64
N LEU A 167 -7.56 0.67 -6.97
CA LEU A 167 -7.25 2.09 -7.16
C LEU A 167 -6.00 2.45 -6.37
N ASN A 168 -4.82 2.31 -7.00
CA ASN A 168 -3.54 2.66 -6.38
C ASN A 168 -2.99 4.01 -6.89
N ALA A 169 -2.70 4.96 -6.00
CA ALA A 169 -2.31 6.32 -6.39
C ALA A 169 -0.98 6.37 -7.16
N VAL A 170 -0.01 5.52 -6.80
CA VAL A 170 1.28 5.41 -7.51
C VAL A 170 1.07 4.86 -8.92
N ARG A 171 0.25 3.81 -9.06
CA ARG A 171 -0.10 3.22 -10.35
C ARG A 171 -0.87 4.21 -11.23
N ILE A 172 -1.90 4.85 -10.68
CA ILE A 172 -2.68 5.89 -11.36
C ILE A 172 -1.73 6.98 -11.89
N ARG A 173 -0.85 7.51 -11.03
CA ARG A 173 0.12 8.54 -11.43
C ARG A 173 1.02 8.08 -12.58
N ARG A 174 1.53 6.85 -12.54
CA ARG A 174 2.36 6.28 -13.62
C ARG A 174 1.59 6.19 -14.93
N ILE A 175 0.36 5.68 -14.90
CA ILE A 175 -0.52 5.57 -16.09
C ILE A 175 -0.77 6.95 -16.69
N LEU A 176 -1.20 7.92 -15.88
CA LEU A 176 -1.47 9.28 -16.34
C LEU A 176 -0.22 9.93 -16.94
N SER A 177 0.94 9.73 -16.30
CA SER A 177 2.20 10.30 -16.76
C SER A 177 2.58 9.73 -18.14
N SER A 178 2.49 8.42 -18.35
CA SER A 178 2.79 7.80 -19.64
C SER A 178 1.83 8.28 -20.73
N ILE A 179 0.52 8.33 -20.48
CA ILE A 179 -0.46 8.80 -21.47
C ILE A 179 -0.19 10.26 -21.86
N LEU A 180 -0.02 11.15 -20.87
CA LEU A 180 0.22 12.57 -21.12
C LEU A 180 1.59 12.81 -21.76
N GLN A 181 2.62 12.04 -21.41
CA GLN A 181 3.93 12.12 -22.06
C GLN A 181 3.85 11.72 -23.54
N SER A 182 3.17 10.62 -23.87
CA SER A 182 2.93 10.22 -25.26
C SER A 182 2.12 11.28 -26.03
N ALA A 183 1.07 11.82 -25.41
CA ALA A 183 0.30 12.90 -26.02
C ALA A 183 1.13 14.17 -26.25
N LEU A 184 2.01 14.54 -25.32
CA LEU A 184 2.95 15.65 -25.46
C LEU A 184 3.96 15.42 -26.60
N ASN A 185 4.51 14.20 -26.71
CA ASN A 185 5.44 13.85 -27.79
C ASN A 185 4.77 14.04 -29.17
N VAL A 186 3.55 13.51 -29.33
CA VAL A 186 2.82 13.61 -30.61
C VAL A 186 2.35 15.06 -30.86
N ALA A 187 1.90 15.78 -29.84
CA ALA A 187 1.53 17.19 -29.93
C ALA A 187 2.72 18.08 -30.33
N GLN A 188 3.91 17.77 -29.83
CA GLN A 188 5.14 18.47 -30.20
C GLN A 188 5.54 18.19 -31.65
N ALA A 189 5.33 16.95 -32.13
CA ALA A 189 5.54 16.59 -33.53
C ALA A 189 4.46 17.17 -34.47
N SER A 190 3.27 17.48 -33.94
CA SER A 190 2.13 18.02 -34.69
C SER A 190 1.59 19.35 -34.11
N PRO A 191 2.37 20.45 -34.14
CA PRO A 191 2.02 21.68 -33.41
C PRO A 191 0.64 22.29 -33.74
N ASN A 192 0.19 22.13 -34.98
CA ASN A 192 -1.11 22.63 -35.45
C ASN A 192 -2.29 21.92 -34.79
N GLN A 193 -2.10 20.69 -34.31
CA GLN A 193 -3.12 19.87 -33.65
C GLN A 193 -2.84 19.72 -32.15
N ALA A 194 -1.80 20.38 -31.61
CA ALA A 194 -1.34 20.20 -30.25
C ALA A 194 -2.44 20.44 -29.21
N ASN A 195 -3.24 21.50 -29.35
CA ASN A 195 -4.35 21.77 -28.42
C ASN A 195 -5.40 20.65 -28.46
N THR A 196 -5.79 20.21 -29.65
CA THR A 196 -6.79 19.16 -29.88
C THR A 196 -6.34 17.82 -29.28
N ILE A 197 -5.07 17.45 -29.51
CA ILE A 197 -4.47 16.23 -28.96
C ILE A 197 -4.47 16.26 -27.44
N LEU A 198 -3.93 17.34 -26.85
CA LEU A 198 -3.80 17.46 -25.40
C LEU A 198 -5.18 17.56 -24.72
N ARG A 199 -6.15 18.26 -25.34
CA ARG A 199 -7.52 18.38 -24.82
C ARG A 199 -8.25 17.04 -24.84
N GLY A 200 -8.24 16.34 -25.98
CA GLY A 200 -8.83 15.01 -26.08
C GLY A 200 -8.22 14.02 -25.08
N ALA A 201 -6.89 14.01 -24.95
CA ALA A 201 -6.20 13.17 -23.96
C ALA A 201 -6.59 13.48 -22.52
N MET A 202 -6.62 14.76 -22.15
CA MET A 202 -7.02 15.18 -20.81
C MET A 202 -8.46 14.81 -20.46
N LEU A 203 -9.40 15.04 -21.39
CA LEU A 203 -10.80 14.67 -21.23
C LEU A 203 -10.94 13.14 -21.08
N GLY A 204 -10.25 12.37 -21.92
CA GLY A 204 -10.23 10.92 -21.87
C GLY A 204 -9.77 10.37 -20.53
N ILE A 205 -8.61 10.81 -20.05
CA ILE A 205 -8.09 10.40 -18.74
C ILE A 205 -9.09 10.73 -17.63
N ARG A 206 -9.68 11.93 -17.65
CA ARG A 206 -10.61 12.37 -16.60
C ARG A 206 -11.87 11.53 -16.58
N SER A 207 -12.50 11.30 -17.74
CA SER A 207 -13.68 10.44 -17.85
C SER A 207 -13.39 9.01 -17.41
N ALA A 208 -12.19 8.48 -17.71
CA ALA A 208 -11.79 7.15 -17.28
C ALA A 208 -11.63 7.04 -15.75
N LEU A 209 -11.03 8.05 -15.12
CA LEU A 209 -10.93 8.12 -13.66
C LEU A 209 -12.30 8.19 -13.00
N HIS A 210 -13.20 9.03 -13.51
CA HIS A 210 -14.58 9.11 -13.03
C HIS A 210 -15.27 7.74 -13.09
N LYS A 211 -15.26 7.11 -14.28
CA LYS A 211 -15.85 5.77 -14.51
C LYS A 211 -15.23 4.70 -13.60
N SER A 212 -13.92 4.78 -13.32
CA SER A 212 -13.21 3.84 -12.45
C SER A 212 -13.62 3.97 -10.99
N ILE A 213 -13.71 5.20 -10.48
CA ILE A 213 -14.15 5.47 -9.10
C ILE A 213 -15.62 5.08 -8.94
N GLU A 214 -16.46 5.38 -9.93
CA GLU A 214 -17.88 5.00 -9.90
C GLU A 214 -18.05 3.47 -9.85
N LYS A 215 -17.31 2.73 -10.68
CA LYS A 215 -17.31 1.25 -10.65
C LYS A 215 -16.81 0.71 -9.31
N PHE A 216 -15.78 1.31 -8.72
CA PHE A 216 -15.30 0.94 -7.40
C PHE A 216 -16.33 1.22 -6.29
N ARG A 217 -16.99 2.38 -6.34
CA ARG A 217 -18.10 2.73 -5.44
C ARG A 217 -19.23 1.71 -5.55
N GLN A 218 -19.62 1.31 -6.76
CA GLN A 218 -20.62 0.26 -6.96
C GLN A 218 -20.17 -1.06 -6.33
N TYR A 219 -18.92 -1.47 -6.54
CA TYR A 219 -18.36 -2.65 -5.88
C TYR A 219 -18.47 -2.58 -4.35
N LEU A 220 -18.15 -1.43 -3.74
CA LEU A 220 -18.32 -1.23 -2.30
C LEU A 220 -19.78 -1.36 -1.82
N LEU A 221 -20.75 -0.96 -2.63
CA LEU A 221 -22.18 -1.07 -2.30
C LEU A 221 -22.67 -2.52 -2.26
N TYR A 222 -22.18 -3.39 -3.15
CA TYR A 222 -22.78 -4.71 -3.39
C TYR A 222 -21.97 -5.91 -2.84
N VAL A 223 -20.71 -5.74 -2.46
CA VAL A 223 -19.90 -6.85 -1.91
C VAL A 223 -20.42 -7.31 -0.53
N PRO A 224 -20.48 -8.63 -0.23
CA PRO A 224 -20.88 -9.14 1.10
C PRO A 224 -19.92 -8.72 2.23
N GLU A 225 -20.41 -8.56 3.46
CA GLU A 225 -19.59 -8.06 4.58
C GLU A 225 -18.48 -9.04 5.01
N GLU A 226 -18.68 -10.34 4.79
CA GLU A 226 -17.76 -11.42 5.15
C GLU A 226 -16.46 -11.38 4.34
N VAL A 227 -16.56 -11.00 3.05
CA VAL A 227 -15.41 -10.85 2.15
C VAL A 227 -14.63 -9.57 2.49
N LYS A 228 -15.30 -8.54 3.01
CA LYS A 228 -14.70 -7.23 3.33
C LYS A 228 -13.85 -7.25 4.59
N ALA A 229 -14.16 -8.11 5.56
CA ALA A 229 -13.38 -8.20 6.80
C ALA A 229 -11.91 -8.60 6.56
N LEU A 230 -11.63 -9.30 5.44
CA LEU A 230 -10.31 -9.74 5.03
C LEU A 230 -9.40 -8.61 4.51
N TYR A 231 -9.97 -7.47 4.09
CA TYR A 231 -9.25 -6.40 3.39
C TYR A 231 -9.14 -5.09 4.20
N ARG A 232 -9.20 -5.15 5.54
CA ARG A 232 -9.24 -3.95 6.39
C ARG A 232 -8.05 -3.01 6.19
N GLU A 233 -6.85 -3.55 6.12
CA GLU A 233 -5.62 -2.76 5.97
C GLU A 233 -5.55 -2.14 4.56
N GLU A 234 -6.01 -2.88 3.56
CA GLU A 234 -6.12 -2.40 2.18
C GLU A 234 -7.16 -1.28 2.05
N TYR A 235 -8.21 -1.25 2.88
CA TYR A 235 -9.17 -0.15 2.85
C TYR A 235 -8.62 1.18 3.37
N GLN A 236 -7.73 1.17 4.37
CA GLN A 236 -7.10 2.41 4.81
C GLN A 236 -6.19 2.96 3.70
N LEU A 237 -5.47 2.08 3.01
CA LEU A 237 -4.66 2.45 1.86
C LEU A 237 -5.53 3.04 0.73
N ILE A 238 -6.62 2.37 0.37
CA ILE A 238 -7.55 2.87 -0.66
C ILE A 238 -8.18 4.21 -0.25
N GLU A 239 -8.49 4.41 1.03
CA GLU A 239 -8.99 5.69 1.55
C GLU A 239 -7.98 6.82 1.29
N ASP A 240 -6.72 6.60 1.67
CA ASP A 240 -5.65 7.58 1.48
C ASP A 240 -5.38 7.84 -0.01
N GLU A 241 -5.47 6.80 -0.84
CA GLU A 241 -5.26 6.88 -2.29
C GLU A 241 -6.39 7.65 -2.98
N LEU A 242 -7.66 7.35 -2.67
CA LEU A 242 -8.82 8.10 -3.16
C LEU A 242 -8.78 9.56 -2.72
N ALA A 243 -8.42 9.82 -1.46
CA ALA A 243 -8.31 11.18 -0.93
C ALA A 243 -7.26 12.00 -1.71
N GLN A 244 -6.22 11.37 -2.25
CA GLN A 244 -5.17 12.06 -3.01
C GLN A 244 -5.49 12.19 -4.52
N ILE A 245 -6.47 11.45 -5.05
CA ILE A 245 -6.79 11.42 -6.50
C ILE A 245 -6.97 12.83 -7.09
N HIS A 246 -7.64 13.73 -6.37
CA HIS A 246 -7.91 15.08 -6.86
C HIS A 246 -6.64 15.91 -7.14
N THR A 247 -5.54 15.63 -6.43
CA THR A 247 -4.24 16.30 -6.63
C THR A 247 -3.33 15.61 -7.65
N LEU A 248 -3.70 14.40 -8.11
CA LEU A 248 -2.82 13.61 -8.97
C LEU A 248 -2.54 14.30 -10.31
N PHE A 249 -3.53 14.97 -10.91
CA PHE A 249 -3.32 15.68 -12.16
C PHE A 249 -2.29 16.80 -12.04
N GLU A 250 -2.39 17.62 -10.98
CA GLU A 250 -1.44 18.70 -10.72
C GLU A 250 -0.03 18.14 -10.53
N GLN A 251 0.09 17.05 -9.77
CA GLN A 251 1.37 16.37 -9.53
C GLN A 251 1.97 15.77 -10.81
N VAL A 252 1.15 15.20 -11.70
CA VAL A 252 1.60 14.67 -12.99
C VAL A 252 2.03 15.79 -13.93
N VAL A 253 1.26 16.88 -14.05
CA VAL A 253 1.67 18.03 -14.87
C VAL A 253 2.99 18.61 -14.35
N GLN A 254 3.13 18.71 -13.03
CA GLN A 254 4.36 19.19 -12.40
C GLN A 254 5.55 18.25 -12.63
N SER A 255 5.36 16.93 -12.63
CA SER A 255 6.46 16.00 -12.95
C SER A 255 6.88 16.11 -14.41
N LEU A 256 5.92 16.22 -15.34
CA LEU A 256 6.17 16.34 -16.78
C LEU A 256 6.88 17.67 -17.13
N SER A 257 6.65 18.73 -16.37
CA SER A 257 7.28 20.04 -16.59
C SER A 257 8.81 20.03 -16.58
N LYS A 258 9.43 19.03 -15.93
CA LYS A 258 10.88 18.92 -15.80
C LYS A 258 11.58 18.45 -17.07
N HIS A 259 10.84 17.82 -17.99
CA HIS A 259 11.42 17.10 -19.13
C HIS A 259 10.77 17.46 -20.48
N ASN A 260 9.79 18.37 -20.48
CA ASN A 260 9.07 18.78 -21.67
C ASN A 260 9.25 20.27 -21.95
N SER A 261 8.98 20.69 -23.19
CA SER A 261 9.13 22.09 -23.58
C SER A 261 8.19 23.01 -22.79
N PRO A 262 8.62 24.24 -22.42
CA PRO A 262 7.78 25.18 -21.69
C PRO A 262 6.47 25.52 -22.40
N ASP A 263 6.49 25.67 -23.73
CA ASP A 263 5.30 25.97 -24.54
C ASP A 263 4.25 24.84 -24.46
N MET A 264 4.67 23.57 -24.55
CA MET A 264 3.74 22.44 -24.46
C MET A 264 3.17 22.29 -23.04
N ILE A 265 3.98 22.56 -22.02
CA ILE A 265 3.53 22.54 -20.63
C ILE A 265 2.57 23.70 -20.34
N GLU A 266 2.81 24.88 -20.91
CA GLU A 266 1.88 26.00 -20.81
C GLU A 266 0.53 25.66 -21.46
N LYS A 267 0.54 25.07 -22.66
CA LYS A 267 -0.68 24.58 -23.34
C LYS A 267 -1.43 23.56 -22.48
N LEU A 268 -0.73 22.54 -21.97
CA LEU A 268 -1.33 21.49 -21.13
C LEU A 268 -1.93 22.08 -19.84
N THR A 269 -1.21 23.00 -19.19
CA THR A 269 -1.68 23.67 -17.97
C THR A 269 -2.91 24.51 -18.24
N ARG A 270 -2.91 25.29 -19.33
CA ARG A 270 -4.06 26.10 -19.74
C ARG A 270 -5.28 25.22 -20.02
N ILE A 271 -5.12 24.16 -20.80
CA ILE A 271 -6.19 23.19 -21.07
C ILE A 271 -6.71 22.60 -19.76
N GLY A 272 -5.82 22.25 -18.83
CA GLY A 272 -6.21 21.78 -17.49
C GLY A 272 -7.02 22.78 -16.69
N THR A 273 -6.72 24.08 -16.78
CA THR A 273 -7.54 25.12 -16.15
C THR A 273 -8.90 25.32 -16.82
N GLU A 274 -8.98 25.18 -18.14
CA GLU A 274 -10.23 25.29 -18.90
C GLU A 274 -11.18 24.11 -18.62
N ILE A 275 -10.63 22.90 -18.60
CA ILE A 275 -11.36 21.67 -18.24
C ILE A 275 -11.78 21.69 -16.76
N ARG A 276 -11.09 22.47 -15.90
CA ARG A 276 -11.32 22.54 -14.45
C ARG A 276 -12.75 22.88 -14.05
N PHE A 277 -13.49 23.61 -14.88
CA PHE A 277 -14.89 23.99 -14.61
C PHE A 277 -15.89 22.83 -14.63
N ASP A 278 -15.51 21.68 -15.19
CA ASP A 278 -16.30 20.43 -15.16
C ASP A 278 -15.75 19.43 -14.11
N THR A 279 -14.88 19.85 -13.18
CA THR A 279 -13.98 18.94 -12.39
C THR A 279 -14.29 18.83 -10.90
N GLU A 280 -15.30 19.53 -10.39
CA GLU A 280 -15.77 19.32 -9.01
C GLU A 280 -16.34 17.91 -8.82
N GLU A 281 -16.91 17.32 -9.87
CA GLU A 281 -17.53 15.99 -9.82
C GLU A 281 -16.56 14.88 -9.43
N LEU A 282 -15.31 14.90 -9.91
CA LEU A 282 -14.32 13.86 -9.57
C LEU A 282 -13.90 13.95 -8.10
N ALA A 283 -13.76 15.17 -7.58
CA ALA A 283 -13.42 15.40 -6.18
C ALA A 283 -14.58 14.99 -5.26
N ILE A 284 -15.80 15.40 -5.60
CA ILE A 284 -17.03 15.02 -4.89
C ILE A 284 -17.20 13.50 -4.91
N LEU A 285 -17.11 12.86 -6.08
CA LEU A 285 -17.26 11.41 -6.21
C LEU A 285 -16.22 10.65 -5.39
N SER A 286 -14.96 11.11 -5.40
CA SER A 286 -13.91 10.50 -4.58
C SER A 286 -14.22 10.64 -3.09
N GLN A 287 -14.62 11.82 -2.65
CA GLN A 287 -14.96 12.08 -1.25
C GLN A 287 -16.18 11.26 -0.79
N GLU A 288 -17.24 11.20 -1.58
CA GLU A 288 -18.42 10.37 -1.31
C GLU A 288 -18.05 8.87 -1.22
N THR A 289 -17.12 8.43 -2.07
CA THR A 289 -16.63 7.04 -2.07
C THR A 289 -15.82 6.74 -0.81
N VAL A 290 -14.99 7.69 -0.35
CA VAL A 290 -14.26 7.62 0.93
C VAL A 290 -15.23 7.58 2.11
N GLU A 291 -16.27 8.43 2.13
CA GLU A 291 -17.27 8.44 3.18
C GLU A 291 -18.07 7.14 3.23
N LEU A 292 -18.45 6.61 2.07
CA LEU A 292 -19.06 5.29 1.96
C LEU A 292 -18.14 4.22 2.55
N LEU A 293 -16.86 4.23 2.20
CA LEU A 293 -15.88 3.28 2.70
C LEU A 293 -15.76 3.34 4.24
N ARG A 294 -15.61 4.55 4.80
CA ARG A 294 -15.55 4.79 6.26
C ARG A 294 -16.81 4.29 6.97
N SER A 295 -17.99 4.57 6.41
CA SER A 295 -19.27 4.15 6.98
C SER A 295 -19.41 2.63 7.03
N ARG A 296 -18.82 1.91 6.07
CA ARG A 296 -18.82 0.44 6.03
C ARG A 296 -17.79 -0.15 6.99
N LEU A 297 -16.59 0.43 7.05
CA LEU A 297 -15.54 0.03 7.98
C LEU A 297 -16.01 0.17 9.45
N SER A 298 -16.74 1.23 9.77
CA SER A 298 -17.26 1.47 11.11
C SER A 298 -18.31 0.44 11.53
N ARG A 299 -19.21 0.04 10.61
CA ARG A 299 -20.18 -1.06 10.86
C ARG A 299 -19.49 -2.40 11.13
N LEU A 300 -18.46 -2.74 10.36
CA LEU A 300 -17.64 -3.94 10.60
C LEU A 300 -16.94 -3.88 11.98
N LYS A 301 -16.41 -2.72 12.37
CA LYS A 301 -15.80 -2.50 13.69
C LYS A 301 -16.82 -2.65 14.82
N GLN A 302 -18.05 -2.16 14.65
CA GLN A 302 -19.13 -2.31 15.64
C GLN A 302 -19.51 -3.79 15.86
N GLY A 303 -19.78 -4.54 14.79
CA GLY A 303 -20.15 -5.96 14.90
C GLY A 303 -19.08 -6.85 15.55
N MET A 304 -17.79 -6.51 15.37
CA MET A 304 -16.71 -7.17 16.10
C MET A 304 -16.54 -6.67 17.54
N ASN A 305 -16.77 -5.39 17.82
CA ASN A 305 -16.70 -4.86 19.19
C ASN A 305 -17.79 -5.48 20.06
N ASP A 306 -18.96 -5.79 19.51
CA ASP A 306 -19.99 -6.54 20.22
C ASP A 306 -19.52 -7.96 20.57
N ARG A 307 -18.82 -8.61 19.62
CA ARG A 307 -18.20 -9.94 19.81
C ARG A 307 -17.01 -9.91 20.78
N LYS A 308 -16.21 -8.84 20.73
CA LYS A 308 -15.09 -8.58 21.64
C LYS A 308 -15.59 -8.20 23.03
N ASN A 309 -16.69 -7.45 23.17
CA ASN A 309 -17.31 -7.15 24.46
C ASN A 309 -17.86 -8.42 25.11
N GLN A 310 -18.42 -9.36 24.33
CA GLN A 310 -18.73 -10.71 24.83
C GLN A 310 -17.48 -11.44 25.33
N LEU A 311 -16.34 -11.34 24.64
CA LEU A 311 -15.07 -11.95 25.04
C LEU A 311 -14.35 -11.23 26.19
N LEU A 312 -14.45 -9.90 26.30
CA LEU A 312 -13.88 -9.10 27.41
C LEU A 312 -14.66 -9.27 28.71
N ASN A 313 -15.92 -9.66 28.61
CA ASN A 313 -16.72 -10.10 29.75
C ASN A 313 -16.47 -11.57 30.11
N SER A 314 -15.55 -12.26 29.43
CA SER A 314 -15.08 -13.59 29.84
C SER A 314 -14.20 -13.51 31.09
N SER A 315 -14.16 -14.61 31.85
CA SER A 315 -13.37 -14.74 33.08
C SER A 315 -11.88 -14.45 32.86
N SER A 316 -11.32 -14.81 31.71
CA SER A 316 -9.89 -14.63 31.39
C SER A 316 -9.51 -13.15 31.19
N ALA A 317 -10.37 -12.34 30.57
CA ALA A 317 -10.11 -10.91 30.38
C ALA A 317 -10.22 -10.10 31.68
N GLN A 318 -11.07 -10.54 32.61
CA GLN A 318 -11.15 -9.97 33.96
C GLN A 318 -9.88 -10.22 34.77
N GLU A 319 -9.26 -11.39 34.60
CA GLU A 319 -8.01 -11.76 35.25
C GLU A 319 -6.82 -10.91 34.73
N ALA A 320 -6.71 -10.71 33.42
CA ALA A 320 -5.69 -9.82 32.83
C ALA A 320 -5.80 -8.36 33.31
N LYS A 321 -7.03 -7.85 33.46
CA LYS A 321 -7.28 -6.50 34.00
C LYS A 321 -6.86 -6.38 35.47
N ALA A 322 -7.08 -7.43 36.26
CA ALA A 322 -6.62 -7.49 37.65
C ALA A 322 -5.08 -7.47 37.75
N MET A 323 -4.39 -8.14 36.82
CA MET A 323 -2.92 -8.12 36.76
C MET A 323 -2.38 -6.74 36.35
N GLY A 324 -2.98 -6.08 35.35
CA GLY A 324 -2.58 -4.73 34.94
C GLY A 324 -2.74 -3.67 36.05
N ALA A 325 -3.81 -3.78 36.84
CA ALA A 325 -4.03 -2.90 38.00
C ALA A 325 -2.94 -3.07 39.08
N ARG A 326 -2.46 -4.31 39.27
CA ARG A 326 -1.33 -4.60 40.19
C ARG A 326 -0.01 -4.05 39.65
N ALA A 327 0.24 -4.14 38.35
CA ALA A 327 1.45 -3.56 37.75
C ALA A 327 1.50 -2.03 37.88
N TRP A 328 0.34 -1.37 37.70
CA TRP A 328 0.23 0.08 37.84
C TRP A 328 0.39 0.55 39.30
N SER A 329 -0.17 -0.18 40.27
CA SER A 329 -0.02 0.16 41.69
C SER A 329 1.44 0.05 42.15
N VAL A 330 2.18 -0.94 41.65
CA VAL A 330 3.61 -1.11 41.88
C VAL A 330 4.41 0.06 41.28
N ALA A 331 4.11 0.47 40.05
CA ALA A 331 4.75 1.62 39.41
C ALA A 331 4.46 2.95 40.16
N LYS A 332 3.23 3.12 40.66
CA LYS A 332 2.85 4.29 41.46
C LYS A 332 3.53 4.34 42.81
N ALA A 333 3.72 3.18 43.46
CA ALA A 333 4.45 3.09 44.72
C ALA A 333 5.93 3.47 44.54
N ALA A 334 6.55 3.05 43.43
CA ALA A 334 7.91 3.43 43.06
C ALA A 334 8.07 4.95 42.84
N LEU A 335 7.06 5.62 42.27
CA LEU A 335 7.04 7.08 42.07
C LEU A 335 6.81 7.89 43.36
N LYS A 336 6.11 7.33 44.36
CA LYS A 336 5.96 7.96 45.68
C LYS A 336 7.20 7.78 46.55
N GLY A 337 7.81 6.59 46.53
CA GLY A 337 9.06 6.32 47.25
C GLY A 337 10.21 7.21 46.79
N THR A 338 10.23 7.61 45.51
CA THR A 338 11.22 8.56 44.98
C THR A 338 10.97 10.01 45.42
N LYS A 339 9.73 10.42 45.67
CA LYS A 339 9.41 11.76 46.21
C LYS A 339 9.69 11.90 47.71
N GLU A 340 9.38 10.89 48.52
CA GLU A 340 9.65 10.93 49.97
C GLU A 340 11.15 10.91 50.32
N VAL A 341 11.99 10.38 49.42
CA VAL A 341 13.46 10.43 49.54
C VAL A 341 14.04 11.78 49.10
N MET A 342 13.29 12.56 48.30
CA MET A 342 13.69 13.91 47.89
C MET A 342 13.29 14.99 48.90
N ASP A 343 12.15 14.86 49.60
CA ASP A 343 11.69 15.82 50.62
C ASP A 343 12.40 15.67 51.99
N LYS A 344 13.24 14.64 52.17
CA LYS A 344 14.05 14.40 53.38
C LYS A 344 15.54 14.75 53.23
N LYS A 345 15.92 15.49 52.18
CA LYS A 345 17.30 15.94 51.95
C LYS A 345 17.47 17.44 52.14
#